data_AF-A0A5N8WTW5-F1
#
_entry.id   AF-A0A5N8WTW5-F1
#
_cell.length_a   1.000
_cell.length_b   1.000
_cell.length_c   1.000
_cell.angle_alpha   90.00
_cell.angle_beta   90.00
_cell.angle_gamma   90.00
#
_symmetry.space_group_name_H-M   'P 1'
#
loop_
_entity.id
_entity.type
_entity.pdbx_description
1 polymer ?
#
loop_
_entity_poly.entity_id
_entity_poly.type
_entity_poly.pdbx_seq_one_letter_code
_entity_poly.pdbx_strand_id
1 'polypeptide(L)'
;MTGTRGLAPPVVLAVDSGGSGLRAVLASEGRVRSAPLVSREPVRTGPRGIDAGHLLEQLLPMARQLLDDAGSGPPRAVAIGAAGFATLGDRMRAELPEALGRELDVRRVALAADAVTAYVGALGTRAGAVVAGGTGLIAIGTDLESWRRADGWG
;
A
#
# COMPACT_ATOMS: atom_id res chain seq x y z
N MET A 1 -6.88 27.87 -30.70
CA MET A 1 -6.56 26.46 -30.39
C MET A 1 -6.31 26.35 -28.89
N THR A 2 -7.37 26.12 -28.12
CA THR A 2 -7.27 25.78 -26.70
C THR A 2 -6.82 24.32 -26.63
N GLY A 3 -5.54 24.11 -26.33
CA GLY A 3 -5.00 22.78 -26.13
C GLY A 3 -5.76 22.10 -24.99
N THR A 4 -6.52 21.07 -25.32
CA THR A 4 -6.95 20.07 -24.35
C THR A 4 -5.68 19.45 -23.78
N ARG A 5 -5.20 19.96 -22.63
CA ARG A 5 -4.33 19.17 -21.75
C ARG A 5 -5.11 17.88 -21.51
N GLY A 6 -4.73 16.79 -22.17
CA GLY A 6 -5.27 15.48 -21.86
C GLY A 6 -5.15 15.31 -20.36
N LEU A 7 -6.27 15.06 -19.67
CA LEU A 7 -6.25 14.78 -18.25
C LEU A 7 -5.23 13.66 -18.03
N ALA A 8 -4.24 13.90 -17.17
CA ALA A 8 -3.28 12.89 -16.80
C ALA A 8 -4.06 11.63 -16.36
N PRO A 9 -3.61 10.43 -16.77
CA PRO A 9 -4.34 9.20 -16.46
C PRO A 9 -4.47 9.08 -14.93
N PRO A 10 -5.61 8.56 -14.42
CA PRO A 10 -5.86 8.50 -13.00
C PRO A 10 -4.75 7.73 -12.29
N VAL A 11 -4.31 8.25 -11.14
CA VAL A 11 -3.26 7.65 -10.33
C VAL A 11 -3.83 6.84 -9.18
N VAL A 12 -3.05 5.86 -8.73
CA VAL A 12 -3.25 5.09 -7.50
C VAL A 12 -2.06 5.39 -6.59
N LEU A 13 -2.33 5.69 -5.33
CA LEU A 13 -1.29 5.76 -4.31
C LEU A 13 -1.03 4.34 -3.80
N ALA A 14 0.16 3.80 -4.04
CA ALA A 14 0.56 2.49 -3.57
C ALA A 14 1.53 2.62 -2.39
N VAL A 15 1.25 1.88 -1.33
CA VAL A 15 1.94 1.98 -0.03
C VAL A 15 2.39 0.61 0.43
N ASP A 16 3.66 0.51 0.82
CA ASP A 16 4.29 -0.67 1.42
C ASP A 16 4.77 -0.33 2.83
N SER A 17 4.08 -0.87 3.84
CA SER A 17 4.34 -0.69 5.26
C SER A 17 4.98 -1.94 5.85
N GLY A 18 6.30 -2.03 5.75
CA GLY A 18 7.08 -3.16 6.26
C GLY A 18 7.67 -2.92 7.64
N GLY A 19 8.32 -3.94 8.21
CA GLY A 19 9.00 -3.85 9.51
C GLY A 19 10.19 -2.88 9.57
N SER A 20 10.63 -2.34 8.42
CA SER A 20 11.74 -1.39 8.33
C SER A 20 11.31 0.06 8.02
N GLY A 21 10.01 0.30 7.83
CA GLY A 21 9.49 1.61 7.48
C GLY A 21 8.33 1.57 6.48
N LEU A 22 8.02 2.75 5.94
CA LEU A 22 6.92 2.99 5.03
C LEU A 22 7.46 3.50 3.69
N ARG A 23 6.95 2.97 2.58
CA ARG A 23 7.26 3.45 1.23
C ARG A 23 5.97 3.79 0.50
N ALA A 24 5.98 4.87 -0.27
CA ALA A 24 4.84 5.28 -1.08
C ALA A 24 5.27 5.70 -2.48
N VAL A 25 4.47 5.33 -3.48
CA VAL A 25 4.62 5.74 -4.88
C VAL A 25 3.26 6.07 -5.50
N LEU A 26 3.26 6.86 -6.57
CA LEU A 26 2.14 6.91 -7.50
C LEU A 26 2.32 5.89 -8.61
N ALA A 27 1.25 5.21 -8.95
CA ALA A 27 1.17 4.32 -10.09
C ALA A 27 0.00 4.71 -10.99
N SER A 28 0.14 4.48 -12.30
CA SER A 28 -0.94 4.63 -13.26
C SER A 28 -0.79 3.59 -14.36
N GLU A 29 -1.90 2.95 -14.74
CA GLU A 29 -1.92 1.88 -15.76
C GLU A 29 -0.92 0.74 -15.46
N GLY A 30 -0.82 0.34 -14.19
CA GLY A 30 0.07 -0.75 -13.76
C GLY A 30 1.55 -0.40 -13.76
N ARG A 31 1.91 0.88 -13.92
CA ARG A 31 3.31 1.35 -13.93
C ARG A 31 3.53 2.41 -12.86
N VAL A 32 4.67 2.32 -12.17
CA VAL A 32 5.11 3.36 -11.24
C VAL A 32 5.43 4.65 -12.02
N ARG A 33 4.97 5.79 -11.49
CA ARG A 33 5.07 7.12 -12.10
C ARG A 33 5.87 8.12 -11.27
N SER A 34 6.30 7.75 -10.07
CA SER A 34 7.09 8.59 -9.19
C SER A 34 8.31 7.85 -8.65
N ALA A 35 9.31 8.60 -8.19
CA ALA A 35 10.28 8.05 -7.25
C ALA A 35 9.56 7.67 -5.93
N PRO A 36 10.02 6.62 -5.22
CA PRO A 36 9.46 6.30 -3.92
C PRO A 36 9.83 7.35 -2.87
N LEU A 37 8.84 7.80 -2.11
CA LEU A 37 9.09 8.44 -0.81
C LEU A 37 9.18 7.36 0.27
N VAL A 38 10.06 7.57 1.24
CA VAL A 38 10.40 6.57 2.25
C VAL A 38 10.46 7.22 3.63
N SER A 39 9.74 6.65 4.59
CA SER A 39 10.02 6.82 6.01
C SER A 39 10.77 5.60 6.50
N ARG A 40 11.82 5.83 7.29
CA ARG A 40 12.59 4.75 7.94
C ARG A 40 12.06 4.42 9.33
N GLU A 41 10.94 5.01 9.72
CA GLU A 41 10.25 4.73 10.97
C GLU A 41 9.13 3.70 10.71
N PRO A 42 9.24 2.49 11.27
CA PRO A 42 8.17 1.49 11.17
C PRO A 42 6.86 2.01 11.79
N VAL A 43 5.73 1.61 11.21
CA VAL A 43 4.43 1.91 11.80
C VAL A 43 4.32 1.21 13.17
N ARG A 44 3.75 1.92 14.15
CA ARG A 44 3.69 1.44 15.52
C ARG A 44 2.68 0.32 15.60
N THR A 45 3.00 -0.69 16.38
CA THR A 45 2.07 -1.79 16.70
C THR A 45 1.85 -1.79 18.20
N GLY A 46 0.59 -1.83 18.62
CA GLY A 46 0.21 -1.85 20.03
C GLY A 46 -0.82 -2.95 20.32
N PRO A 47 -1.41 -2.96 21.53
CA PRO A 47 -2.37 -3.98 21.95
C PRO A 47 -3.62 -4.09 21.04
N ARG A 48 -3.93 -3.03 20.27
CA ARG A 48 -5.05 -2.98 19.33
C ARG A 48 -4.63 -3.24 17.87
N GLY A 49 -3.43 -3.77 17.66
CA GLY A 49 -2.86 -4.01 16.35
C GLY A 49 -2.06 -2.83 15.79
N ILE A 50 -1.99 -2.74 14.46
CA ILE A 50 -1.23 -1.72 13.74
C ILE A 50 -1.89 -0.35 13.96
N ASP A 51 -1.10 0.65 14.33
CA ASP A 51 -1.59 2.00 14.59
C ASP A 51 -1.90 2.74 13.29
N ALA A 52 -3.19 2.82 12.96
CA ALA A 52 -3.69 3.51 11.78
C ALA A 52 -3.42 5.03 11.81
N GLY A 53 -3.41 5.64 13.00
CA GLY A 53 -3.10 7.06 13.15
C GLY A 53 -1.63 7.34 12.84
N HIS A 54 -0.73 6.53 13.40
CA HIS A 54 0.71 6.67 13.10
C HIS A 54 1.02 6.42 11.62
N LEU A 55 0.32 5.48 10.98
CA LEU A 55 0.45 5.28 9.53
C LEU A 55 0.04 6.55 8.75
N LEU A 56 -1.09 7.17 9.10
CA LEU A 56 -1.59 8.37 8.44
C LEU A 56 -0.66 9.58 8.65
N GLU A 57 -0.10 9.75 9.84
CA GLU A 57 0.88 10.79 10.15
C GLU A 57 2.09 10.74 9.21
N GLN A 58 2.56 9.53 8.87
CA GLN A 58 3.65 9.33 7.93
C GLN A 58 3.19 9.42 6.46
N LEU A 59 2.03 8.84 6.13
CA LEU A 59 1.56 8.68 4.76
C LEU A 59 1.03 9.99 4.15
N LEU A 60 0.28 10.80 4.90
CA LEU A 60 -0.38 11.98 4.34
C LEU A 60 0.61 13.03 3.80
N PRO A 61 1.74 13.34 4.48
CA PRO A 61 2.78 14.20 3.91
C PRO A 61 3.37 13.63 2.61
N MET A 62 3.67 12.32 2.58
CA MET A 62 4.19 11.67 1.37
C MET A 62 3.19 11.73 0.22
N ALA A 63 1.92 11.45 0.49
CA ALA A 63 0.86 11.44 -0.50
C ALA A 63 0.69 12.83 -1.14
N ARG A 64 0.61 13.88 -0.32
CA ARG A 64 0.48 15.27 -0.79
C ARG A 64 1.66 15.66 -1.67
N GLN A 65 2.88 15.41 -1.20
CA GLN A 65 4.09 15.69 -1.98
C GLN A 65 4.10 14.96 -3.32
N LEU A 66 3.80 13.66 -3.33
CA LEU A 66 3.76 12.86 -4.55
C LEU A 66 2.73 13.37 -5.56
N LEU A 67 1.53 13.76 -5.08
CA LEU A 67 0.46 14.29 -5.93
C LEU A 67 0.84 15.66 -6.51
N ASP A 68 1.42 16.53 -5.69
CA ASP A 68 1.90 17.85 -6.09
C ASP A 68 3.02 17.75 -7.13
N ASP A 69 4.03 16.91 -6.88
CA ASP A 69 5.16 16.65 -7.80
C ASP A 69 4.67 16.12 -9.16
N ALA A 70 3.60 15.31 -9.15
CA ALA A 70 2.98 14.77 -10.36
C ALA A 70 1.99 15.73 -11.04
N GLY A 71 1.63 16.86 -10.40
CA GLY A 71 0.55 17.74 -10.85
C GLY A 71 -0.80 17.01 -10.96
N SER A 72 -1.03 16.00 -10.10
CA SER A 72 -2.23 15.17 -10.12
C SER A 72 -3.26 15.68 -9.12
N GLY A 73 -4.54 15.55 -9.47
CA GLY A 73 -5.64 15.64 -8.50
C GLY A 73 -5.69 14.40 -7.58
N PRO A 74 -6.76 14.28 -6.76
CA PRO A 74 -6.97 13.17 -5.84
C PRO A 74 -6.72 11.79 -6.48
N PRO A 75 -6.06 10.86 -5.76
CA PRO A 75 -5.87 9.52 -6.26
C PRO A 75 -7.20 8.80 -6.41
N ARG A 76 -7.33 7.97 -7.45
CA ARG A 76 -8.54 7.16 -7.67
C ARG A 76 -8.70 6.05 -6.64
N ALA A 77 -7.59 5.58 -6.08
CA ALA A 77 -7.55 4.58 -5.02
C ALA A 77 -6.26 4.70 -4.21
N VAL A 78 -6.29 4.19 -2.99
CA VAL A 78 -5.10 3.93 -2.17
C VAL A 78 -5.00 2.42 -1.97
N ALA A 79 -3.83 1.83 -2.23
CA ALA A 79 -3.55 0.43 -1.98
C ALA A 79 -2.43 0.32 -0.94
N ILE A 80 -2.69 -0.38 0.16
CA ILE A 80 -1.76 -0.51 1.30
C ILE A 80 -1.47 -1.99 1.53
N GLY A 81 -0.21 -2.38 1.36
CA GLY A 81 0.35 -3.62 1.89
C GLY A 81 0.99 -3.34 3.24
N ALA A 82 0.65 -4.12 4.27
CA ALA A 82 1.24 -3.95 5.60
C ALA A 82 1.64 -5.28 6.24
N ALA A 83 2.85 -5.29 6.81
CA ALA A 83 3.35 -6.39 7.63
C ALA A 83 2.43 -6.59 8.84
N GLY A 84 2.05 -7.84 9.12
CA GLY A 84 1.15 -8.18 10.22
C GLY A 84 -0.33 -7.86 9.98
N PHE A 85 -0.71 -7.28 8.83
CA PHE A 85 -2.10 -6.88 8.57
C PHE A 85 -3.11 -8.04 8.65
N ALA A 86 -2.70 -9.26 8.31
CA ALA A 86 -3.57 -10.44 8.35
C ALA A 86 -4.11 -10.73 9.76
N THR A 87 -3.36 -10.37 10.81
CA THR A 87 -3.69 -10.65 12.21
C THR A 87 -3.94 -9.39 13.04
N LEU A 88 -3.33 -8.26 12.68
CA LEU A 88 -3.32 -7.02 13.46
C LEU A 88 -3.99 -5.84 12.73
N GLY A 89 -4.73 -6.13 11.66
CA GLY A 89 -5.28 -5.12 10.74
C GLY A 89 -6.64 -4.52 11.13
N ASP A 90 -7.28 -4.94 12.22
CA ASP A 90 -8.66 -4.53 12.54
C ASP A 90 -8.82 -3.02 12.66
N ARG A 91 -7.89 -2.36 13.37
CA ARG A 91 -7.88 -0.90 13.50
C ARG A 91 -7.68 -0.21 12.16
N MET A 92 -6.79 -0.72 11.32
CA MET A 92 -6.59 -0.20 9.96
C MET A 92 -7.85 -0.30 9.11
N ARG A 93 -8.58 -1.43 9.19
CA ARG A 93 -9.84 -1.63 8.47
C ARG A 93 -10.94 -0.68 8.93
N ALA A 94 -10.99 -0.40 10.23
CA ALA A 94 -11.98 0.49 10.82
C ALA A 94 -11.71 1.98 10.53
N GLU A 95 -10.45 2.42 10.57
CA GLU A 95 -10.10 3.84 10.58
C GLU A 95 -9.63 4.37 9.21
N LEU A 96 -8.87 3.58 8.44
CA LEU A 96 -8.20 4.11 7.23
C LEU A 96 -9.15 4.51 6.10
N PRO A 97 -10.22 3.75 5.77
CA PRO A 97 -11.10 4.13 4.67
C PRO A 97 -11.74 5.51 4.83
N GLU A 98 -12.26 5.82 6.01
CA GLU A 98 -12.86 7.12 6.30
C GLU A 98 -11.81 8.23 6.32
N ALA A 99 -10.70 8.01 7.03
CA ALA A 99 -9.65 9.01 7.14
C ALA A 99 -9.03 9.35 5.78
N LEU A 100 -8.72 8.36 4.95
CA LEU A 100 -8.18 8.60 3.61
C LEU A 100 -9.22 9.27 2.70
N GLY A 101 -10.51 8.91 2.85
CA GLY A 101 -11.59 9.57 2.12
C GLY A 101 -11.70 11.06 2.46
N ARG A 102 -11.55 11.42 3.73
CA ARG A 102 -11.55 12.82 4.18
C ARG A 102 -10.30 13.59 3.76
N GLU A 103 -9.12 13.00 3.94
CA GLU A 103 -7.85 13.71 3.79
C GLU A 103 -7.33 13.77 2.35
N LEU A 104 -7.71 12.81 1.50
CA LEU A 104 -7.23 12.68 0.12
C LEU A 104 -8.35 12.58 -0.93
N ASP A 105 -9.63 12.74 -0.54
CA ASP A 105 -10.80 12.59 -1.42
C ASP A 105 -10.82 11.23 -2.18
N VAL A 106 -10.34 10.16 -1.53
CA VAL A 106 -10.32 8.82 -2.13
C VAL A 106 -11.58 8.03 -1.80
N ARG A 107 -12.13 7.32 -2.79
CA ARG A 107 -13.35 6.50 -2.60
C ARG A 107 -13.08 5.01 -2.48
N ARG A 108 -11.83 4.59 -2.67
CA ARG A 108 -11.44 3.18 -2.72
C ARG A 108 -10.14 2.98 -1.98
N VAL A 109 -10.17 2.09 -1.00
CA VAL A 109 -9.00 1.69 -0.24
C VAL A 109 -8.90 0.17 -0.31
N ALA A 110 -7.75 -0.32 -0.78
CA ALA A 110 -7.41 -1.74 -0.75
C ALA A 110 -6.39 -1.95 0.37
N LEU A 111 -6.71 -2.84 1.31
CA LEU A 111 -5.83 -3.20 2.41
C LEU A 111 -5.46 -4.68 2.28
N ALA A 112 -4.17 -4.99 2.34
CA ALA A 112 -3.66 -6.34 2.17
C ALA A 112 -2.46 -6.58 3.09
N ALA A 113 -2.17 -7.86 3.34
CA ALA A 113 -0.89 -8.24 3.93
C ALA A 113 0.24 -7.93 2.95
N ASP A 114 1.38 -7.49 3.48
CA ASP A 114 2.61 -7.24 2.73
C ASP A 114 3.02 -8.44 1.84
N ALA A 115 2.86 -9.67 2.32
CA ALA A 115 3.13 -10.88 1.55
C ALA A 115 2.24 -11.00 0.30
N VAL A 116 0.98 -10.56 0.37
CA VAL A 116 0.07 -10.54 -0.80
C VAL A 116 0.52 -9.48 -1.80
N THR A 117 0.90 -8.28 -1.32
CA THR A 117 1.42 -7.24 -2.22
C THR A 117 2.77 -7.59 -2.83
N ALA A 118 3.63 -8.29 -2.07
CA ALA A 118 4.90 -8.84 -2.58
C ALA A 118 4.65 -9.92 -3.63
N TYR A 119 3.68 -10.82 -3.40
CA TYR A 119 3.25 -11.80 -4.38
C TYR A 119 2.83 -11.14 -5.70
N VAL A 120 1.89 -10.20 -5.63
CA VAL A 120 1.36 -9.50 -6.81
C VAL A 120 2.45 -8.68 -7.48
N GLY A 121 3.36 -8.06 -6.72
CA GLY A 121 4.49 -7.32 -7.26
C GLY A 121 5.48 -8.20 -8.04
N ALA A 122 5.72 -9.43 -7.59
CA ALA A 122 6.67 -10.34 -8.22
C ALA A 122 6.05 -11.17 -9.37
N LEU A 123 4.82 -11.63 -9.20
CA LEU A 123 4.16 -12.57 -10.13
C LEU A 123 2.99 -11.96 -10.90
N GLY A 124 2.53 -10.76 -10.55
CA GLY A 124 1.30 -10.20 -11.10
C GLY A 124 0.09 -11.07 -10.74
N THR A 125 -0.71 -11.42 -11.74
CA THR A 125 -1.88 -12.30 -11.61
C THR A 125 -1.62 -13.73 -12.08
N ARG A 126 -0.36 -14.16 -12.12
CA ARG A 126 0.02 -15.53 -12.48
C ARG A 126 0.00 -16.42 -11.25
N ALA A 127 -0.23 -17.72 -11.43
CA ALA A 127 -0.01 -18.74 -10.40
C ALA A 127 1.48 -18.86 -10.06
N GLY A 128 1.79 -19.28 -8.83
CA GLY A 128 3.15 -19.51 -8.36
C GLY A 128 3.30 -19.35 -6.85
N ALA A 129 4.54 -19.15 -6.39
CA ALA A 129 4.86 -18.89 -5.01
C ALA A 129 5.94 -17.82 -4.89
N VAL A 130 5.88 -17.04 -3.81
CA VAL A 130 6.86 -16.03 -3.42
C VAL A 130 7.31 -16.30 -2.00
N VAL A 131 8.63 -16.28 -1.80
CA VAL A 131 9.26 -16.31 -0.48
C VAL A 131 9.82 -14.92 -0.21
N ALA A 132 9.32 -14.24 0.81
CA ALA A 132 9.85 -12.96 1.25
C ALA A 132 10.76 -13.18 2.46
N GLY A 133 12.04 -12.84 2.30
CA GLY A 133 13.04 -12.87 3.37
C GLY A 133 13.52 -11.46 3.68
N GLY A 134 13.31 -11.02 4.92
CA GLY A 134 13.71 -9.72 5.45
C GLY A 134 14.02 -9.83 6.94
N THR A 135 13.44 -8.95 7.76
CA THR A 135 13.50 -9.08 9.24
C THR A 135 12.85 -10.39 9.73
N GLY A 136 11.92 -10.94 8.96
CA GLY A 136 11.34 -12.27 9.14
C GLY A 136 11.23 -13.03 7.82
N LEU A 137 10.59 -14.19 7.84
CA LEU A 137 10.39 -15.03 6.67
C LEU A 137 8.93 -15.46 6.51
N ILE A 138 8.42 -15.39 5.28
CA ILE A 138 7.09 -15.89 4.92
C ILE A 138 7.10 -16.39 3.48
N ALA A 139 6.39 -17.49 3.23
CA ALA A 139 6.09 -17.96 1.88
C ALA A 139 4.58 -17.92 1.63
N ILE A 140 4.19 -17.38 0.47
CA ILE A 140 2.81 -17.37 0.00
C ILE A 140 2.75 -17.89 -1.43
N GLY A 141 1.77 -18.75 -1.73
CA GLY A 141 1.56 -19.27 -3.07
C GLY A 141 0.09 -19.50 -3.38
N THR A 142 -0.24 -19.43 -4.66
CA THR A 142 -1.58 -19.67 -5.16
C THR A 142 -1.54 -20.29 -6.56
N ASP A 143 -2.49 -21.19 -6.81
CA ASP A 143 -2.85 -21.72 -8.12
C ASP A 143 -3.97 -20.89 -8.81
N LEU A 144 -4.29 -19.72 -8.25
CA LEU A 144 -5.41 -18.82 -8.58
C LEU A 144 -6.80 -19.33 -8.16
N GLU A 145 -6.90 -20.52 -7.57
CA GLU A 145 -8.13 -21.05 -6.97
C GLU A 145 -8.04 -21.06 -5.44
N SER A 146 -6.86 -21.36 -4.91
CA SER A 146 -6.58 -21.53 -3.49
C SER A 146 -5.29 -20.81 -3.09
N TRP A 147 -5.22 -20.38 -1.83
CA TRP A 147 -4.04 -19.71 -1.27
C TRP A 147 -3.42 -20.57 -0.18
N ARG A 148 -2.09 -20.67 -0.20
CA ARG A 148 -1.30 -21.37 0.81
C ARG A 148 -0.28 -20.41 1.39
N ARG A 149 -0.14 -20.44 2.71
CA ARG A 149 0.84 -19.68 3.47
C ARG A 149 1.69 -20.64 4.30
N ALA A 150 3.00 -20.43 4.32
CA ALA A 150 3.90 -21.04 5.27
C ALA A 150 4.65 -19.94 6.03
N ASP A 151 4.75 -20.12 7.36
CA ASP A 151 5.39 -19.18 8.29
C ASP A 151 4.72 -17.78 8.34
N GLY A 152 5.47 -16.75 8.76
CA GLY A 152 5.00 -15.38 8.94
C GLY A 152 4.33 -15.14 10.29
N TRP A 153 4.85 -15.75 11.35
CA TRP A 153 4.32 -15.60 12.72
C TRP A 153 5.04 -14.55 13.57
N GLY A 154 6.17 -14.02 13.08
CA GLY A 154 6.99 -13.06 13.83
C GLY A 154 8.15 -13.76 14.53
#